data_AF-A0AAE0YK78-F1
#
_entry.id   AF-A0AAE0YK78-F1
#
_cell.length_a   1.000
_cell.length_b   1.000
_cell.length_c   1.000
_cell.angle_alpha   90.00
_cell.angle_beta   90.00
_cell.angle_gamma   90.00
#
_symmetry.space_group_name_H-M   'P 1'
#
loop_
_entity.id
_entity.type
_entity.pdbx_description
1 polymer ?
#
loop_
_entity_poly.entity_id
_entity_poly.type
_entity_poly.pdbx_seq_one_letter_code
_entity_poly.pdbx_strand_id
1 'polypeptide(L)'
;MLELLDLLMACCRMKFKPKKSRSLSVRKGKIDATTTFTVANQQIPTNSQEPAKILGRWHDSSMKDTKRGLETVELATEGLLATNKCGLQGKLKVWCLQFMLISKLLWPLLVCEICSTTVEAIKAKINKVTRRWLGVPPGLTDVTMYCRKAKLRRPLKSILEEYKCGTARLLSMLEDSEDPVVKTVQPTIKKGRKWKVVKAVDEAKECLKIKEVIGQTQTDRKGLGSSTAKWWSKQKGKRN
;
A
#
# COMPACT_ATOMS: atom_id res chain seq x y z
N MET A 1 -36.75 -7.53 5.11
CA MET A 1 -35.58 -6.63 5.25
C MET A 1 -35.25 -5.91 3.93
N LEU A 2 -35.17 -6.60 2.79
CA LEU A 2 -34.93 -5.94 1.49
C LEU A 2 -36.10 -5.07 1.01
N GLU A 3 -37.33 -5.48 1.25
CA GLU A 3 -38.52 -4.65 0.92
C GLU A 3 -38.55 -3.33 1.69
N LEU A 4 -38.13 -3.32 2.96
CA LEU A 4 -37.98 -2.10 3.75
C LEU A 4 -36.92 -1.17 3.13
N LEU A 5 -35.83 -1.75 2.62
CA LEU A 5 -34.77 -1.00 1.97
C LEU A 5 -35.24 -0.40 0.64
N ASP A 6 -36.06 -1.12 -0.13
CA ASP A 6 -36.69 -0.62 -1.34
C ASP A 6 -37.63 0.56 -1.04
N LEU A 7 -38.41 0.49 0.04
CA LEU A 7 -39.26 1.59 0.49
C LEU A 7 -38.46 2.83 0.90
N LEU A 8 -37.37 2.65 1.66
CA LEU A 8 -36.47 3.75 2.04
C LEU A 8 -35.82 4.40 0.82
N MET A 9 -35.36 3.59 -0.14
CA MET A 9 -34.75 4.12 -1.36
C MET A 9 -35.75 4.82 -2.25
N ALA A 10 -37.00 4.33 -2.32
CA ALA A 10 -38.09 5.00 -3.01
C ALA A 10 -38.39 6.38 -2.38
N CYS A 11 -38.38 6.48 -1.04
CA CYS A 11 -38.52 7.77 -0.33
C CYS A 11 -37.40 8.76 -0.72
N CYS A 12 -36.17 8.26 -0.90
CA CYS A 12 -35.03 9.05 -1.37
C CYS A 12 -35.01 9.29 -2.90
N ARG A 13 -36.05 8.88 -3.65
CA ARG A 13 -36.10 8.91 -5.13
C ARG A 13 -34.97 8.14 -5.81
N MET A 14 -34.41 7.14 -5.14
CA MET A 14 -33.35 6.28 -5.66
C MET A 14 -33.90 4.91 -6.05
N LYS A 15 -33.20 4.22 -6.96
CA LYS A 15 -33.53 2.85 -7.40
C LYS A 15 -32.31 1.95 -7.31
N PHE A 16 -32.50 0.74 -6.80
CA PHE A 16 -31.45 -0.28 -6.82
C PHE A 16 -31.14 -0.73 -8.24
N LYS A 17 -29.87 -1.10 -8.46
CA LYS A 17 -29.41 -1.73 -9.70
C LYS A 17 -28.96 -3.15 -9.38
N PRO A 18 -29.85 -4.16 -9.47
CA PRO A 18 -29.56 -5.54 -9.08
C PRO A 18 -28.32 -6.11 -9.77
N LYS A 19 -28.13 -5.78 -11.06
CA LYS A 19 -26.93 -6.18 -11.84
C LYS A 19 -25.60 -5.64 -11.30
N LYS A 20 -25.62 -4.50 -10.58
CA LYS A 20 -24.41 -3.89 -9.97
C LYS A 20 -24.25 -4.28 -8.49
N SER A 21 -25.31 -4.75 -7.86
CA SER A 21 -25.29 -5.24 -6.48
C SER A 21 -24.73 -6.67 -6.43
N ARG A 22 -24.13 -7.04 -5.30
CA ARG A 22 -23.74 -8.43 -5.03
C ARG A 22 -24.17 -8.83 -3.63
N SER A 23 -24.62 -10.05 -3.48
CA SER A 23 -25.02 -10.62 -2.19
C SER A 23 -23.98 -11.58 -1.65
N LEU A 24 -23.86 -11.59 -0.32
CA LEU A 24 -23.10 -12.59 0.44
C LEU A 24 -23.90 -12.93 1.69
N SER A 25 -24.36 -14.17 1.80
CA SER A 25 -25.02 -14.71 2.98
C SER A 25 -24.05 -15.52 3.81
N VAL A 26 -23.96 -15.22 5.11
CA VAL A 26 -23.14 -15.96 6.07
C VAL A 26 -24.06 -16.54 7.14
N ARG A 27 -24.13 -17.87 7.23
CA ARG A 27 -24.86 -18.59 8.28
C ARG A 27 -23.87 -19.41 9.11
N LYS A 28 -23.88 -19.23 10.44
CA LYS A 28 -22.99 -19.94 11.38
C LYS A 28 -21.50 -19.89 10.96
N GLY A 29 -21.05 -18.74 10.45
CA GLY A 29 -19.66 -18.53 10.01
C GLY A 29 -19.28 -19.20 8.69
N LYS A 30 -20.21 -19.89 8.00
CA LYS A 30 -20.00 -20.43 6.66
C LYS A 30 -20.77 -19.61 5.62
N ILE A 31 -20.17 -19.51 4.44
CA ILE A 31 -20.83 -18.86 3.30
C ILE A 31 -21.94 -19.80 2.86
N ASP A 32 -23.17 -19.30 2.94
CA ASP A 32 -24.34 -20.02 2.49
C ASP A 32 -24.64 -19.59 1.05
N ALA A 33 -24.42 -20.48 0.09
CA ALA A 33 -24.67 -20.21 -1.33
C ALA A 33 -26.15 -20.40 -1.72
N THR A 34 -26.98 -20.95 -0.83
CA THR A 34 -28.37 -21.31 -1.13
C THR A 34 -29.33 -20.12 -0.97
N THR A 35 -28.98 -19.16 -0.10
CA THR A 35 -29.81 -17.98 0.12
C THR A 35 -29.64 -17.01 -1.06
N THR A 36 -30.71 -16.81 -1.84
CA THR A 36 -30.77 -15.82 -2.92
C THR A 36 -31.56 -14.61 -2.47
N PHE A 37 -31.21 -13.44 -3.01
CA PHE A 37 -31.85 -12.18 -2.68
C PHE A 37 -32.44 -11.57 -3.94
N THR A 38 -33.71 -11.18 -3.87
CA THR A 38 -34.45 -10.53 -4.95
C THR A 38 -34.75 -9.09 -4.57
N VAL A 39 -34.55 -8.17 -5.50
CA VAL A 39 -34.86 -6.74 -5.36
C VAL A 39 -35.53 -6.29 -6.66
N ALA A 40 -36.67 -5.61 -6.57
CA ALA A 40 -37.45 -5.17 -7.73
C ALA A 40 -37.68 -6.28 -8.79
N ASN A 41 -38.07 -7.48 -8.35
CA ASN A 41 -38.30 -8.68 -9.17
C ASN A 41 -37.08 -9.20 -9.96
N GLN A 42 -35.87 -8.74 -9.65
CA GLN A 42 -34.63 -9.25 -10.24
C GLN A 42 -33.75 -9.88 -9.16
N GLN A 43 -33.13 -11.02 -9.50
CA GLN A 43 -32.21 -11.71 -8.61
C GLN A 43 -30.86 -10.98 -8.59
N ILE A 44 -30.33 -10.74 -7.38
CA ILE A 44 -28.99 -10.21 -7.19
C ILE A 44 -27.99 -11.36 -7.36
N PRO A 45 -26.95 -11.20 -8.20
CA PRO A 45 -25.91 -12.22 -8.33
C PRO A 45 -25.08 -12.33 -7.05
N THR A 46 -24.78 -13.56 -6.65
CA THR A 46 -23.98 -13.85 -5.44
C THR A 46 -22.49 -13.62 -5.72
N ASN A 47 -21.73 -13.15 -4.73
CA ASN A 47 -20.26 -12.95 -4.83
C ASN A 47 -19.48 -14.20 -5.27
N SER A 48 -20.03 -15.41 -5.07
CA SER A 48 -19.44 -16.66 -5.55
C SER A 48 -19.55 -16.84 -7.07
N GLN A 49 -20.59 -16.31 -7.69
CA GLN A 49 -20.83 -16.39 -9.14
C GLN A 49 -20.08 -15.26 -9.85
N GLU A 50 -20.21 -14.02 -9.34
CA GLU A 50 -19.56 -12.85 -9.91
C GLU A 50 -18.91 -12.02 -8.79
N PRO A 51 -17.58 -12.00 -8.69
CA PRO A 51 -16.89 -11.22 -7.65
C PRO A 51 -17.09 -9.72 -7.88
N ALA A 52 -17.26 -8.98 -6.79
CA ALA A 52 -17.46 -7.53 -6.86
C ALA A 52 -16.12 -6.80 -6.94
N LYS A 53 -15.98 -5.80 -7.83
CA LYS A 53 -14.86 -4.85 -7.80
C LYS A 53 -15.31 -3.51 -7.20
N ILE A 54 -14.75 -3.14 -6.07
CA ILE A 54 -15.05 -1.89 -5.36
C ILE A 54 -13.74 -1.13 -5.14
N LEU A 55 -13.65 0.10 -5.68
CA LEU A 55 -12.47 0.97 -5.54
C LEU A 55 -11.14 0.29 -5.94
N GLY A 56 -11.18 -0.64 -6.90
CA GLY A 56 -10.01 -1.39 -7.34
C GLY A 56 -9.71 -2.65 -6.52
N ARG A 57 -10.37 -2.86 -5.39
CA ARG A 57 -10.33 -4.11 -4.62
C ARG A 57 -11.40 -5.07 -5.12
N TRP A 58 -11.05 -6.34 -5.23
CA TRP A 58 -12.00 -7.37 -5.59
C TRP A 58 -12.42 -8.16 -4.35
N HIS A 59 -13.71 -8.44 -4.25
CA HIS A 59 -14.33 -9.18 -3.17
C HIS A 59 -14.87 -10.51 -3.71
N ASP A 60 -14.17 -11.58 -3.37
CA ASP A 60 -14.61 -12.95 -3.64
C ASP A 60 -15.38 -13.48 -2.43
N SER A 61 -16.09 -14.59 -2.60
CA SER A 61 -16.80 -15.28 -1.52
C SER A 61 -15.93 -15.58 -0.28
N SER A 62 -14.66 -15.92 -0.48
CA SER A 62 -13.68 -16.19 0.59
C SER A 62 -13.37 -14.96 1.46
N MET A 63 -13.62 -13.74 0.96
CA MET A 63 -13.24 -12.47 1.58
C MET A 63 -11.76 -12.34 2.00
N LYS A 64 -10.89 -13.24 1.52
CA LYS A 64 -9.45 -13.27 1.80
C LYS A 64 -8.68 -12.68 0.63
N ASP A 65 -7.67 -11.88 0.94
CA ASP A 65 -6.78 -11.26 -0.05
C ASP A 65 -5.62 -12.16 -0.51
N THR A 66 -5.60 -13.44 -0.11
CA THR A 66 -4.48 -14.36 -0.44
C THR A 66 -4.29 -14.54 -1.95
N LYS A 67 -5.38 -14.68 -2.70
CA LYS A 67 -5.34 -14.78 -4.17
C LYS A 67 -4.76 -13.52 -4.80
N ARG A 68 -5.09 -12.34 -4.26
CA ARG A 68 -4.58 -11.04 -4.72
C ARG A 68 -3.09 -10.90 -4.54
N GLY A 69 -2.54 -11.48 -3.48
CA GLY A 69 -1.10 -11.59 -3.29
C GLY A 69 -0.40 -12.35 -4.44
N LEU A 70 -1.00 -13.47 -4.90
CA LEU A 70 -0.47 -14.27 -6.00
C LEU A 70 -0.59 -13.53 -7.35
N GLU A 71 -1.77 -12.97 -7.65
CA GLU A 71 -2.01 -12.17 -8.86
C GLU A 71 -1.03 -10.98 -8.96
N THR A 72 -0.70 -10.35 -7.83
CA THR A 72 0.28 -9.25 -7.81
C THR A 72 1.70 -9.73 -8.13
N VAL A 73 2.06 -10.95 -7.72
CA VAL A 73 3.35 -11.57 -8.07
C VAL A 73 3.39 -11.91 -9.55
N GLU A 74 2.30 -12.44 -10.11
CA GLU A 74 2.14 -12.74 -11.53
C GLU A 74 2.26 -11.47 -12.39
N LEU A 75 1.51 -10.42 -12.03
CA LEU A 75 1.59 -9.11 -12.66
C LEU A 75 3.02 -8.55 -12.65
N ALA A 76 3.73 -8.71 -11.53
CA ALA A 76 5.13 -8.29 -11.44
C ALA A 76 6.02 -9.09 -12.39
N THR A 77 5.83 -10.41 -12.49
CA THR A 77 6.61 -11.26 -13.40
C THR A 77 6.33 -10.96 -14.87
N GLU A 78 5.06 -10.79 -15.25
CA GLU A 78 4.66 -10.43 -16.61
C GLU A 78 5.21 -9.06 -17.00
N GLY A 79 5.09 -8.07 -16.12
CA GLY A 79 5.63 -6.73 -16.35
C GLY A 79 7.16 -6.73 -16.50
N LEU A 80 7.87 -7.54 -15.71
CA LEU A 80 9.32 -7.71 -15.85
C LEU A 80 9.69 -8.40 -17.16
N LEU A 81 8.96 -9.44 -17.56
CA LEU A 81 9.18 -10.15 -18.83
C LEU A 81 8.93 -9.24 -20.03
N ALA A 82 7.83 -8.48 -20.02
CA ALA A 82 7.50 -7.50 -21.06
C ALA A 82 8.61 -6.43 -21.18
N THR A 83 9.03 -5.85 -20.05
CA THR A 83 10.11 -4.85 -20.02
C THR A 83 11.44 -5.44 -20.52
N ASN A 84 11.70 -6.72 -20.20
CA ASN A 84 12.93 -7.37 -20.64
C ASN A 84 12.95 -7.62 -22.15
N LYS A 85 11.79 -7.97 -22.74
CA LYS A 85 11.61 -8.16 -24.18
C LYS A 85 11.74 -6.87 -24.98
N CYS A 86 11.51 -5.70 -24.36
CA CYS A 86 11.75 -4.42 -25.03
C CYS A 86 13.22 -4.29 -25.47
N GLY A 87 13.46 -3.79 -26.69
CA GLY A 87 14.81 -3.48 -27.22
C GLY A 87 15.50 -2.27 -26.59
N LEU A 88 15.00 -1.79 -25.43
CA LEU A 88 15.51 -0.60 -24.75
C LEU A 88 16.87 -0.87 -24.08
N GLN A 89 17.69 0.18 -23.97
CA GLN A 89 18.90 0.15 -23.17
C GLN A 89 18.58 -0.12 -21.68
N GLY A 90 19.52 -0.75 -20.97
CA GLY A 90 19.33 -1.15 -19.58
C GLY A 90 18.93 -0.02 -18.62
N LYS A 91 19.49 1.18 -18.80
CA LYS A 91 19.12 2.38 -18.00
C LYS A 91 17.65 2.77 -18.19
N LEU A 92 17.16 2.73 -19.44
CA LEU A 92 15.77 3.05 -19.77
C LEU A 92 14.81 1.97 -19.27
N LYS A 93 15.19 0.69 -19.31
CA LYS A 93 14.42 -0.41 -18.70
C LYS A 93 14.22 -0.19 -17.19
N VAL A 94 15.27 0.25 -16.51
CA VAL A 94 15.21 0.56 -15.08
C VAL A 94 14.33 1.79 -14.81
N TRP A 95 14.34 2.79 -15.69
CA TRP A 95 13.41 3.91 -15.61
C TRP A 95 11.95 3.45 -15.77
N CYS A 96 11.64 2.61 -16.76
CA CYS A 96 10.30 2.03 -16.94
C CYS A 96 9.86 1.20 -15.73
N LEU A 97 10.78 0.41 -15.16
CA LEU A 97 10.53 -0.32 -13.92
C LEU A 97 10.13 0.63 -12.79
N GLN A 98 10.91 1.70 -12.57
CA GLN A 98 10.72 2.61 -11.44
C GLN A 98 9.41 3.39 -11.53
N PHE A 99 9.08 3.91 -12.72
CA PHE A 99 7.95 4.85 -12.88
C PHE A 99 6.68 4.20 -13.42
N MET A 100 6.78 3.09 -14.16
CA MET A 100 5.60 2.40 -14.70
C MET A 100 5.26 1.16 -13.87
N LEU A 101 6.19 0.20 -13.75
CA LEU A 101 5.87 -1.10 -13.15
C LEU A 101 5.69 -1.00 -11.64
N ILE A 102 6.60 -0.35 -10.92
CA ILE A 102 6.48 -0.19 -9.46
C ILE A 102 5.21 0.60 -9.12
N SER A 103 4.90 1.67 -9.85
CA SER A 103 3.66 2.44 -9.65
C SER A 103 2.40 1.59 -9.85
N LYS A 104 2.37 0.73 -10.88
CA LYS A 104 1.27 -0.22 -11.11
C LYS A 104 1.14 -1.27 -10.00
N LEU A 105 2.26 -1.77 -9.48
CA LEU A 105 2.28 -2.75 -8.39
C LEU A 105 1.94 -2.14 -7.04
N LEU A 106 2.23 -0.86 -6.82
CA LEU A 106 2.01 -0.21 -5.53
C LEU A 106 0.52 -0.12 -5.18
N TRP A 107 -0.35 0.10 -6.17
CA TRP A 107 -1.80 0.18 -5.96
C TRP A 107 -2.41 -1.09 -5.32
N PRO A 108 -2.29 -2.30 -5.90
CA PRO A 108 -2.82 -3.52 -5.29
C PRO A 108 -2.17 -3.84 -3.94
N LEU A 109 -0.89 -3.52 -3.77
CA LEU A 109 -0.17 -3.70 -2.50
C LEU A 109 -0.73 -2.85 -1.36
N LEU A 110 -1.11 -1.61 -1.65
CA LEU A 110 -1.67 -0.71 -0.64
C LEU A 110 -3.12 -1.05 -0.31
N VAL A 111 -3.93 -1.31 -1.34
CA VAL A 111 -5.38 -1.56 -1.21
C VAL A 111 -5.70 -2.90 -0.55
N CYS A 112 -4.94 -3.96 -0.86
CA CYS A 112 -5.19 -5.31 -0.32
C CYS A 112 -4.35 -5.57 0.95
N GLU A 113 -4.80 -6.49 1.80
CA GLU A 113 -4.05 -6.96 2.98
C GLU A 113 -2.94 -7.96 2.60
N ILE A 114 -1.95 -7.46 1.85
CA ILE A 114 -0.82 -8.28 1.39
C ILE A 114 0.29 -8.31 2.45
N CYS A 115 0.84 -9.49 2.72
CA CYS A 115 1.92 -9.67 3.69
C CYS A 115 3.25 -9.07 3.20
N SER A 116 4.09 -8.55 4.10
CA SER A 116 5.42 -8.03 3.71
C SER A 116 6.34 -9.09 3.08
N THR A 117 6.13 -10.38 3.38
CA THR A 117 6.90 -11.50 2.83
C THR A 117 6.69 -11.70 1.33
N THR A 118 5.48 -11.47 0.81
CA THR A 118 5.23 -11.57 -0.64
C THR A 118 5.88 -10.40 -1.38
N VAL A 119 5.86 -9.20 -0.78
CA VAL A 119 6.54 -8.01 -1.32
C VAL A 119 8.06 -8.21 -1.37
N GLU A 120 8.64 -8.86 -0.36
CA GLU A 120 10.06 -9.24 -0.38
C GLU A 120 10.39 -10.22 -1.51
N ALA A 121 9.51 -11.19 -1.79
CA ALA A 121 9.69 -12.10 -2.93
C ALA A 121 9.64 -11.36 -4.27
N ILE A 122 8.73 -10.38 -4.42
CA ILE A 122 8.67 -9.52 -5.61
C ILE A 122 9.94 -8.69 -5.73
N LYS A 123 10.40 -8.07 -4.63
CA LYS A 123 11.67 -7.32 -4.59
C LYS A 123 12.85 -8.17 -5.04
N ALA A 124 12.96 -9.42 -4.57
CA ALA A 124 14.05 -10.31 -4.95
C ALA A 124 14.08 -10.57 -6.47
N LYS A 125 12.91 -10.81 -7.09
CA LYS A 125 12.78 -10.98 -8.54
C LYS A 125 13.18 -9.71 -9.30
N ILE A 126 12.69 -8.55 -8.86
CA ILE A 126 13.03 -7.24 -9.44
C ILE A 126 14.54 -6.99 -9.37
N ASN A 127 15.17 -7.24 -8.23
CA ASN A 127 16.60 -6.97 -8.03
C ASN A 127 17.48 -7.83 -8.93
N LYS A 128 17.12 -9.12 -9.11
CA LYS A 128 17.82 -10.02 -10.02
C LYS A 128 17.85 -9.48 -11.45
N VAL A 129 16.71 -9.01 -11.94
CA VAL A 129 16.57 -8.47 -13.30
C VAL A 129 17.23 -7.10 -13.42
N THR A 130 17.07 -6.24 -12.42
CA THR A 130 17.65 -4.88 -12.39
C THR A 130 19.17 -4.91 -12.43
N ARG A 131 19.81 -5.84 -11.70
CA ARG A 131 21.27 -6.02 -11.76
C ARG A 131 21.75 -6.38 -13.16
N ARG A 132 21.05 -7.28 -13.86
CA ARG A 132 21.35 -7.66 -15.25
C ARG A 132 21.23 -6.48 -16.19
N TRP A 133 20.16 -5.69 -16.09
CA TRP A 133 19.97 -4.50 -16.92
C TRP A 133 21.03 -3.43 -16.69
N LEU A 134 21.52 -3.29 -15.46
CA LEU A 134 22.54 -2.30 -15.12
C LEU A 134 23.98 -2.77 -15.35
N GLY A 135 24.19 -4.04 -15.72
CA GLY A 135 25.54 -4.62 -15.84
C GLY A 135 26.29 -4.72 -14.51
N VAL A 136 25.56 -4.80 -13.40
CA VAL A 136 26.12 -4.82 -12.04
C VAL A 136 26.35 -6.27 -11.61
N PRO A 137 27.45 -6.58 -10.89
CA PRO A 137 27.72 -7.94 -10.42
C PRO A 137 26.57 -8.48 -9.55
N PRO A 138 26.26 -9.79 -9.64
CA PRO A 138 25.16 -10.40 -8.91
C PRO A 138 25.35 -10.35 -7.38
N GLY A 139 26.60 -10.28 -6.91
CA GLY A 139 26.95 -10.16 -5.49
C GLY A 139 26.76 -8.76 -4.89
N LEU A 140 26.36 -7.74 -5.67
CA LEU A 140 26.13 -6.40 -5.12
C LEU A 140 24.96 -6.41 -4.14
N THR A 141 25.20 -5.93 -2.93
CA THR A 141 24.19 -5.83 -1.86
C THR A 141 23.03 -4.91 -2.24
N ASP A 142 21.82 -5.26 -1.82
CA ASP A 142 20.64 -4.41 -2.03
C ASP A 142 20.81 -3.00 -1.45
N VAL A 143 21.50 -2.88 -0.31
CA VAL A 143 21.74 -1.61 0.37
C VAL A 143 22.51 -0.66 -0.52
N THR A 144 23.59 -1.13 -1.17
CA THR A 144 24.39 -0.29 -2.07
C THR A 144 23.63 0.09 -3.35
N MET A 145 22.70 -0.76 -3.81
CA MET A 145 21.87 -0.48 -4.99
C MET A 145 20.84 0.65 -4.76
N TYR A 146 20.28 0.74 -3.56
CA TYR A 146 19.26 1.73 -3.17
C TYR A 146 19.78 2.87 -2.28
N CYS A 147 21.09 2.89 -1.98
CA CYS A 147 21.65 3.89 -1.07
C CYS A 147 21.61 5.29 -1.69
N ARG A 148 21.07 6.26 -0.95
CA ARG A 148 21.12 7.69 -1.32
C ARG A 148 22.38 8.41 -0.85
N LYS A 149 23.07 7.86 0.16
CA LYS A 149 24.25 8.46 0.81
C LYS A 149 25.60 7.95 0.28
N ALA A 150 25.60 6.82 -0.41
CA ALA A 150 26.82 6.25 -0.99
C ALA A 150 27.36 7.14 -2.13
N LYS A 151 28.65 6.97 -2.47
CA LYS A 151 29.26 7.64 -3.63
C LYS A 151 28.52 7.32 -4.94
N LEU A 152 28.01 6.09 -5.07
CA LEU A 152 27.17 5.66 -6.17
C LEU A 152 25.70 6.01 -5.91
N ARG A 153 25.32 7.28 -6.11
CA ARG A 153 23.93 7.72 -5.95
C ARG A 153 23.11 7.29 -7.16
N ARG A 154 22.29 6.26 -7.02
CA ARG A 154 21.30 5.87 -8.04
C ARG A 154 19.92 6.34 -7.60
N PRO A 155 19.11 6.96 -8.48
CA PRO A 155 17.75 7.38 -8.18
C PRO A 155 16.78 6.18 -8.22
N LEU A 156 17.11 5.09 -7.52
CA LEU A 156 16.30 3.89 -7.46
C LEU A 156 15.66 3.79 -6.09
N LYS A 157 14.39 3.40 -6.06
CA LYS A 157 13.68 3.16 -4.82
C LYS A 157 13.27 1.70 -4.75
N SER A 158 13.40 1.11 -3.58
CA SER A 158 12.99 -0.27 -3.40
C SER A 158 11.48 -0.36 -3.33
N ILE A 159 10.88 -1.35 -4.01
CA ILE A 159 9.43 -1.59 -3.91
C ILE A 159 8.97 -1.83 -2.47
N LEU A 160 9.83 -2.45 -1.64
CA LEU A 160 9.55 -2.68 -0.23
C LEU A 160 9.56 -1.37 0.58
N GLU A 161 10.45 -0.44 0.24
CA GLU A 161 10.51 0.88 0.89
C GLU A 161 9.27 1.70 0.54
N GLU A 162 8.88 1.73 -0.73
CA GLU A 162 7.65 2.41 -1.18
C GLU A 162 6.39 1.78 -0.58
N TYR A 163 6.34 0.44 -0.51
CA TYR A 163 5.26 -0.28 0.16
C TYR A 163 5.13 0.10 1.64
N LYS A 164 6.25 0.11 2.38
CA LYS A 164 6.26 0.48 3.80
C LYS A 164 5.89 1.94 3.99
N CYS A 165 6.45 2.83 3.16
CA CYS A 165 6.15 4.26 3.18
C CYS A 165 4.67 4.55 2.89
N GLY A 166 4.10 3.94 1.84
CA GLY A 166 2.70 4.11 1.49
C GLY A 166 1.76 3.53 2.56
N THR A 167 2.14 2.43 3.20
CA THR A 167 1.35 1.85 4.30
C THR A 167 1.39 2.74 5.55
N ALA A 168 2.58 3.26 5.91
CA ALA A 168 2.73 4.21 7.02
C ALA A 168 1.93 5.49 6.76
N ARG A 169 1.98 6.00 5.52
CA ARG A 169 1.19 7.17 5.10
C ARG A 169 -0.30 6.93 5.23
N LEU A 170 -0.78 5.76 4.81
CA LEU A 170 -2.19 5.38 4.94
C LEU A 170 -2.60 5.32 6.41
N LEU A 171 -1.75 4.80 7.30
CA LEU A 171 -2.03 4.81 8.74
C LEU A 171 -2.15 6.24 9.28
N SER A 172 -1.18 7.09 9.00
CA SER A 172 -1.21 8.49 9.45
C SER A 172 -2.42 9.25 8.91
N MET A 173 -2.80 9.02 7.64
CA MET A 173 -4.02 9.61 7.06
C MET A 173 -5.31 9.17 7.77
N LEU A 174 -5.36 7.94 8.27
CA LEU A 174 -6.52 7.44 9.01
C LEU A 174 -6.55 7.99 10.44
N GLU A 175 -5.39 8.15 11.08
CA GLU A 175 -5.26 8.73 12.43
C GLU A 175 -5.61 10.22 12.45
N ASP A 176 -5.12 10.95 11.45
CA ASP A 176 -5.29 12.41 11.31
C ASP A 176 -6.55 12.77 10.49
N SER A 177 -7.45 11.82 10.26
CA SER A 177 -8.68 12.05 9.48
C SER A 177 -9.60 13.07 10.17
N GLU A 178 -10.14 14.01 9.40
CA GLU A 178 -11.11 15.01 9.86
C GLU A 178 -12.48 14.39 10.16
N ASP A 179 -12.79 13.24 9.54
CA ASP A 179 -14.07 12.57 9.69
C ASP A 179 -14.19 11.92 11.08
N PRO A 180 -15.17 12.30 11.91
CA PRO A 180 -15.29 11.77 13.27
C PRO A 180 -15.57 10.27 13.28
N VAL A 181 -16.28 9.76 12.25
CA VAL A 181 -16.58 8.33 12.11
C VAL A 181 -15.31 7.51 11.89
N VAL A 182 -14.43 7.97 10.99
CA VAL A 182 -13.17 7.28 10.68
C VAL A 182 -12.25 7.30 11.91
N LYS A 183 -12.19 8.46 12.57
CA LYS A 183 -11.42 8.64 13.81
C LYS A 183 -11.92 7.80 14.98
N THR A 184 -13.21 7.49 15.01
CA THR A 184 -13.80 6.60 16.03
C THR A 184 -13.52 5.13 15.72
N VAL A 185 -13.64 4.73 14.45
CA VAL A 185 -13.48 3.32 14.03
C VAL A 185 -12.02 2.86 14.04
N GLN A 186 -11.06 3.75 13.73
CA GLN A 186 -9.62 3.47 13.64
C GLN A 186 -9.30 2.11 13.00
N PRO A 187 -9.54 1.95 11.69
CA PRO A 187 -9.41 0.66 11.05
C PRO A 187 -7.97 0.14 11.15
N THR A 188 -7.82 -1.07 11.71
CA THR A 188 -6.51 -1.69 11.89
C THR A 188 -5.96 -2.22 10.56
N ILE A 189 -4.83 -1.69 10.11
CA ILE A 189 -4.16 -2.17 8.89
C ILE A 189 -3.38 -3.45 9.18
N LYS A 190 -3.87 -4.59 8.69
CA LYS A 190 -3.21 -5.90 8.84
C LYS A 190 -2.34 -6.22 7.63
N LYS A 191 -1.02 -6.04 7.73
CA LYS A 191 -0.04 -6.39 6.67
C LYS A 191 0.78 -7.66 6.98
N GLY A 192 0.14 -8.62 7.65
CA GLY A 192 0.75 -9.90 8.05
C GLY A 192 1.44 -9.85 9.42
N ARG A 193 2.13 -10.94 9.76
CA ARG A 193 2.76 -11.13 11.10
C ARG A 193 4.15 -10.51 11.23
N LYS A 194 4.92 -10.48 10.13
CA LYS A 194 6.35 -10.11 10.12
C LYS A 194 6.60 -8.62 10.40
N TRP A 195 5.72 -7.75 9.92
CA TRP A 195 5.88 -6.31 10.08
C TRP A 195 4.61 -5.69 10.66
N LYS A 196 4.73 -5.12 11.86
CA LYS A 196 3.66 -4.41 12.55
C LYS A 196 3.76 -2.93 12.21
N VAL A 197 2.78 -2.42 11.46
CA VAL A 197 2.79 -1.04 10.92
C VAL A 197 2.74 -0.02 12.06
N VAL A 198 1.80 -0.18 12.99
CA VAL A 198 1.57 0.75 14.11
C VAL A 198 2.86 0.98 14.90
N LYS A 199 3.50 -0.11 15.37
CA LYS A 199 4.79 -0.04 16.07
C LYS A 199 5.86 0.69 15.29
N ALA A 200 6.00 0.38 13.99
CA ALA A 200 7.02 1.01 13.15
C ALA A 200 6.76 2.52 12.93
N VAL A 201 5.49 2.92 12.89
CA VAL A 201 5.10 4.34 12.78
C VAL A 201 5.31 5.05 14.12
N ASP A 202 4.99 4.43 15.24
CA ASP A 202 5.22 4.99 16.57
C ASP A 202 6.72 5.17 16.85
N GLU A 203 7.54 4.14 16.57
CA GLU A 203 9.00 4.23 16.64
C GLU A 203 9.52 5.37 15.74
N ALA A 204 8.96 5.54 14.54
CA ALA A 204 9.33 6.63 13.65
C ALA A 204 8.92 8.01 14.19
N LYS A 205 7.72 8.13 14.79
CA LYS A 205 7.26 9.35 15.47
C LYS A 205 8.17 9.69 16.66
N GLU A 206 8.56 8.72 17.46
CA GLU A 206 9.51 8.88 18.57
C GLU A 206 10.90 9.31 18.07
N CYS A 207 11.41 8.68 17.02
CA CYS A 207 12.67 9.08 16.40
C CYS A 207 12.62 10.52 15.87
N LEU A 208 11.49 10.95 15.32
CA LEU A 208 11.28 12.33 14.90
C LEU A 208 11.28 13.29 16.10
N LYS A 209 10.62 12.95 17.21
CA LYS A 209 10.65 13.73 18.46
C LYS A 209 12.07 13.83 19.03
N ILE A 210 12.79 12.72 19.08
CA ILE A 210 14.19 12.69 19.57
C ILE A 210 15.07 13.56 18.66
N LYS A 211 14.91 13.44 17.34
CA LYS A 211 15.64 14.26 16.37
C LYS A 211 15.31 15.75 16.52
N GLU A 212 14.08 16.07 16.87
CA GLU A 212 13.66 17.43 17.19
C GLU A 212 14.30 17.94 18.49
N VAL A 213 14.42 17.11 19.54
CA VAL A 213 15.07 17.50 20.80
C VAL A 213 16.58 17.69 20.64
N ILE A 214 17.24 16.76 19.95
CA ILE A 214 18.69 16.81 19.69
C ILE A 214 19.03 17.99 18.78
N GLY A 215 18.09 18.39 17.92
CA GLY A 215 18.32 19.41 16.90
C GLY A 215 19.30 18.92 15.83
N GLN A 216 19.99 19.88 15.19
CA GLN A 216 20.94 19.56 14.12
C GLN A 216 22.28 19.12 14.71
N THR A 217 22.64 17.85 14.51
CA THR A 217 23.98 17.35 14.83
C THR A 217 25.00 17.71 13.76
N GLN A 218 26.27 17.78 14.15
CA GLN A 218 27.36 18.06 13.23
C GLN A 218 27.51 16.91 12.20
N THR A 219 27.13 17.16 10.95
CA THR A 219 27.23 16.16 9.85
C THR A 219 28.54 16.23 9.08
N ASP A 220 29.23 17.38 9.12
CA ASP A 220 30.46 17.66 8.39
C ASP A 220 31.54 18.25 9.31
N ARG A 221 32.79 18.32 8.83
CA ARG A 221 33.91 18.98 9.53
C ARG A 221 33.82 20.51 9.60
N LYS A 222 32.70 21.09 9.17
CA LYS A 222 32.48 22.55 9.15
C LYS A 222 32.30 23.19 10.54
N GLY A 223 32.26 22.39 11.61
CA GLY A 223 32.10 22.88 12.98
C GLY A 223 30.64 23.18 13.37
N LEU A 224 30.40 23.26 14.68
CA LEU A 224 29.13 23.67 15.27
C LEU A 224 28.79 25.12 14.86
N GLY A 225 27.55 25.36 14.43
CA GLY A 225 27.06 26.69 14.01
C GLY A 225 27.22 27.04 12.52
N SER A 226 27.83 26.16 11.70
CA SER A 226 28.04 26.39 10.26
C SER A 226 26.79 26.29 9.37
N SER A 227 25.68 25.79 9.91
CA SER A 227 24.39 25.74 9.21
C SER A 227 23.27 26.19 10.15
N THR A 228 22.31 26.96 9.62
CA THR A 228 21.13 27.40 10.37
C THR A 228 20.03 26.34 10.31
N ALA A 229 19.88 25.59 11.40
CA ALA A 229 18.69 24.79 11.63
C ALA A 229 18.28 24.89 13.11
N LYS A 230 17.05 25.34 13.38
CA LYS A 230 16.43 25.39 14.72
C LYS A 230 15.13 24.57 14.68
N TRP A 231 15.09 23.49 15.45
CA TRP A 231 13.90 22.64 15.71
C TRP A 231 14.01 22.10 17.14
N TRP A 232 13.14 22.38 18.11
CA TRP A 232 12.31 23.57 18.23
C TRP A 232 10.96 23.50 17.54
N SER A 233 9.95 22.90 18.15
CA SER A 233 8.56 23.28 17.88
C SER A 233 8.22 24.65 18.51
N LYS A 234 9.07 25.67 18.27
CA LYS A 234 8.88 27.09 18.62
C LYS A 234 9.35 27.55 20.02
N GLN A 235 10.64 27.55 20.35
CA GLN A 235 11.08 28.55 21.35
C GLN A 235 10.89 30.00 20.80
N LYS A 236 10.31 30.86 21.63
CA LYS A 236 10.82 32.20 21.98
C LYS A 236 10.72 32.28 23.50
N GLY A 237 11.83 32.44 24.21
CA GLY A 237 11.87 32.76 25.66
C GLY A 237 12.05 34.27 25.87
N LYS A 238 11.75 34.93 27.00
CA LYS A 238 11.18 34.62 28.33
C LYS A 238 10.16 35.74 28.65
N ARG A 239 9.13 35.51 29.48
CA ARG A 239 8.48 36.60 30.25
C ARG A 239 8.61 36.28 31.74
N ASN A 240 9.22 37.25 32.43
CA ASN A 240 9.58 37.45 33.85
C ASN A 240 9.01 36.48 34.87
#